data_AF-A0AAN9IK96-F1
#
_entry.id   AF-A0AAN9IK96-F1
#
_cell.length_a   1.000
_cell.length_b   1.000
_cell.length_c   1.000
_cell.angle_alpha   90.00
_cell.angle_beta   90.00
_cell.angle_gamma   90.00
#
_symmetry.space_group_name_H-M   'P 1'
#
loop_
_entity.id
_entity.type
_entity.pdbx_description
1 polymer ?
#
loop_
_entity_poly.entity_id
_entity_poly.type
_entity_poly.pdbx_seq_one_letter_code
_entity_poly.pdbx_strand_id
1 'polypeptide(L)'
;MGTSTSKTLRQPSKGRMPHHHFKVCFCFKRIFRHKVDELPQEISSIFDAYSHNGTMSMDDLYTFLVQFQGEKGGDATKNHAQEIFDSLKHHNIFHRKGLHIQAFFRYLLGDLNGPLAQYQVHHDMNAPLAHYFMYTGHNSYLTGNQLSSESSTTAIIEALQKGVRVIELDLWPNSKGNDVLVRHGGTLTSSVKLKACLNAIKEYAFVASDYPVVITFEDHITPYLQARVAKMVNDIFGEMLYRPDSQQMEKFCSPEKLKGKILISTKPPETLDDQGEKVHEEKSQGLEDYEDGSDDRSEEDDTGLGYRDLISIHAGKPKGNIENWLLHYGHARRVSLSEQELEEIATTHGTDIVRFTQTNLLRIYPKGLRVDSSNYEPMTGWMHGAQMVAFNMQEHDHFLKIMQGMFRANGGCGYVKKPDILLNADKVFDPSSAWKIQKTLEVMVYMGEGWQTDFGPTHFDLYSPPDFFVKVGIHGVPADIATKETRTIEDEWVPVWNEFFRFQLTVPELALLYIKVNERDFSGKHDFGGQTCLPVYELREGIRAVRLYNRKGELYPSVRLLIQFQVVNHTNA
;
A
#
# COMPACT_ATOMS: atom_id res chain seq x y z
N MET A 1 -70.86 27.58 -19.94
CA MET A 1 -70.51 28.37 -18.75
C MET A 1 -70.38 27.42 -17.56
N GLY A 2 -69.34 27.59 -16.74
CA GLY A 2 -69.11 26.82 -15.49
C GLY A 2 -67.91 25.88 -15.57
N THR A 3 -66.68 26.41 -15.74
CA THR A 3 -65.64 26.59 -14.71
C THR A 3 -65.07 25.29 -14.11
N SER A 4 -63.93 24.88 -14.67
CA SER A 4 -62.96 23.93 -14.13
C SER A 4 -62.24 24.52 -12.91
N THR A 5 -62.24 23.81 -11.79
CA THR A 5 -61.40 24.10 -10.63
C THR A 5 -60.32 23.03 -10.49
N SER A 6 -59.11 23.41 -10.88
CA SER A 6 -57.85 22.71 -10.62
C SER A 6 -57.65 22.49 -9.12
N LYS A 7 -57.57 21.22 -8.69
CA LYS A 7 -57.10 20.86 -7.35
C LYS A 7 -55.58 20.84 -7.36
N THR A 8 -54.99 21.93 -6.90
CA THR A 8 -53.55 22.05 -6.61
C THR A 8 -53.15 20.98 -5.58
N LEU A 9 -52.25 20.06 -5.95
CA LEU A 9 -51.59 19.18 -5.00
C LEU A 9 -50.84 20.04 -3.98
N ARG A 10 -51.19 19.90 -2.69
CA ARG A 10 -50.44 20.51 -1.59
C ARG A 10 -49.05 19.90 -1.54
N GLN A 11 -48.03 20.75 -1.62
CA GLN A 11 -46.65 20.38 -1.27
C GLN A 11 -46.62 19.80 0.15
N PRO A 12 -45.82 18.75 0.40
CA PRO A 12 -45.61 18.26 1.76
C PRO A 12 -44.94 19.36 2.58
N SER A 13 -45.37 19.52 3.83
CA SER A 13 -44.82 20.47 4.79
C SER A 13 -43.31 20.29 4.93
N LYS A 14 -42.52 21.35 4.68
CA LYS A 14 -41.11 21.42 5.06
C LYS A 14 -41.00 21.12 6.55
N GLY A 15 -40.50 19.94 6.91
CA GLY A 15 -40.06 19.65 8.28
C GLY A 15 -39.03 20.70 8.70
N ARG A 16 -39.01 21.09 9.99
CA ARG A 16 -37.98 21.99 10.52
C ARG A 16 -36.61 21.38 10.24
N MET A 17 -35.81 22.04 9.39
CA MET A 17 -34.44 21.61 9.11
C MET A 17 -33.58 21.75 10.37
N PRO A 18 -32.71 20.77 10.69
CA PRO A 18 -31.83 20.87 11.84
C PRO A 18 -30.88 22.06 11.71
N HIS A 19 -30.64 22.74 12.83
CA HIS A 19 -29.77 23.91 12.92
C HIS A 19 -28.54 23.56 13.75
N HIS A 20 -27.35 23.94 13.27
CA HIS A 20 -26.15 23.93 14.10
C HIS A 20 -26.00 25.26 14.81
N HIS A 21 -25.76 25.21 16.12
CA HIS A 21 -25.60 26.37 16.96
C HIS A 21 -24.16 26.46 17.45
N PHE A 22 -23.46 27.50 17.02
CA PHE A 22 -22.10 27.79 17.45
C PHE A 22 -22.12 28.98 18.41
N LYS A 23 -21.51 28.84 19.59
CA LYS A 23 -21.40 29.94 20.55
C LYS A 23 -20.22 30.83 20.16
N VAL A 24 -20.47 32.10 19.91
CA VAL A 24 -19.45 33.11 19.62
C VAL A 24 -19.48 34.11 20.77
N CYS A 25 -18.50 34.04 21.67
CA CYS A 25 -18.46 34.79 22.93
C CYS A 25 -19.69 34.54 23.84
N PHE A 26 -19.66 35.07 25.07
CA PHE A 26 -20.59 34.71 26.16
C PHE A 26 -22.09 34.87 25.86
N CYS A 27 -22.49 35.60 24.82
CA CYS A 27 -23.90 35.93 24.54
C CYS A 27 -24.37 35.74 23.08
N PHE A 28 -23.50 35.50 22.10
CA PHE A 28 -23.92 35.42 20.69
C PHE A 28 -23.90 33.98 20.17
N LYS A 29 -24.88 33.64 19.34
CA LYS A 29 -24.97 32.33 18.68
C LYS A 29 -25.01 32.54 17.17
N ARG A 30 -24.09 31.91 16.45
CA ARG A 30 -24.22 31.73 15.00
C ARG A 30 -25.07 30.49 14.74
N ILE A 31 -26.00 30.60 13.80
CA ILE A 31 -26.92 29.52 13.44
C ILE A 31 -26.70 29.20 11.97
N PHE A 32 -26.27 27.97 11.70
CA PHE A 32 -26.13 27.47 10.35
C PHE A 32 -27.26 26.51 10.03
N ARG A 33 -27.76 26.59 8.80
CA ARG A 33 -28.78 25.66 8.32
C ARG A 33 -28.04 24.44 7.81
N HIS A 34 -28.36 23.28 8.36
CA HIS A 34 -27.95 22.03 7.73
C HIS A 34 -28.69 21.92 6.40
N LYS A 35 -27.98 21.93 5.27
CA LYS A 35 -28.60 21.53 4.00
C LYS A 35 -28.80 20.02 4.10
N VAL A 36 -30.05 19.59 4.21
CA VAL A 36 -30.39 18.16 4.26
C VAL A 36 -30.13 17.57 2.88
N ASP A 37 -29.17 16.64 2.79
CA ASP A 37 -28.93 15.67 1.71
C ASP A 37 -29.48 16.07 0.33
N GLU A 38 -29.11 17.25 -0.16
CA GLU A 38 -29.50 17.67 -1.51
C GLU A 38 -28.66 16.85 -2.49
N LEU A 39 -29.28 15.76 -2.94
CA LEU A 39 -28.74 14.86 -3.95
C LEU A 39 -28.22 15.67 -5.15
N PRO A 40 -26.97 15.47 -5.60
CA PRO A 40 -26.48 16.13 -6.80
C PRO A 40 -27.43 15.91 -7.97
N GLN A 41 -27.79 16.99 -8.69
CA GLN A 41 -28.79 16.93 -9.76
C GLN A 41 -28.43 15.90 -10.84
N GLU A 42 -27.14 15.74 -11.11
CA GLU A 42 -26.62 14.75 -12.05
C GLU A 42 -26.92 13.30 -11.64
N ILE A 43 -26.84 12.98 -10.34
CA ILE A 43 -27.22 11.66 -9.81
C ILE A 43 -28.71 11.41 -10.04
N SER A 44 -29.55 12.45 -9.94
CA SER A 44 -30.98 12.34 -10.22
C SER A 44 -31.23 12.03 -11.69
N SER A 45 -30.56 12.73 -12.60
CA SER A 45 -30.65 12.47 -14.04
C SER A 45 -30.19 11.06 -14.41
N ILE A 46 -29.14 10.55 -13.76
CA ILE A 46 -28.67 9.18 -13.94
C ILE A 46 -29.72 8.18 -13.45
N PHE A 47 -30.27 8.38 -12.25
CA PHE A 47 -31.34 7.51 -11.74
C PHE A 47 -32.56 7.48 -12.67
N ASP A 48 -32.99 8.63 -13.18
CA ASP A 48 -34.13 8.74 -14.08
C ASP A 48 -33.88 8.04 -15.43
N ALA A 49 -32.63 8.02 -15.92
CA ALA A 49 -32.26 7.30 -17.14
C ALA A 49 -32.35 5.77 -17.02
N TYR A 50 -32.22 5.23 -15.80
CA TYR A 50 -32.27 3.80 -15.50
C TYR A 50 -33.44 3.44 -14.59
N SER A 51 -34.54 4.20 -14.63
CA SER A 51 -35.72 3.89 -13.84
C SER A 51 -37.02 4.13 -14.60
N HIS A 52 -38.08 3.46 -14.16
CA HIS A 52 -39.40 3.58 -14.74
C HIS A 52 -40.40 4.04 -13.69
N ASN A 53 -41.07 5.17 -13.95
CA ASN A 53 -42.00 5.79 -13.00
C ASN A 53 -41.38 6.03 -11.60
N GLY A 54 -40.10 6.47 -11.56
CA GLY A 54 -39.38 6.77 -10.32
C GLY A 54 -38.97 5.54 -9.50
N THR A 55 -38.96 4.35 -10.12
CA THR A 55 -38.56 3.09 -9.48
C THR A 55 -37.60 2.33 -10.40
N MET A 56 -36.45 1.93 -9.86
CA MET A 56 -35.45 1.09 -10.53
C MET A 56 -35.68 -0.37 -10.12
N SER A 57 -36.01 -1.22 -11.09
CA SER A 57 -36.13 -2.66 -10.87
C SER A 57 -34.75 -3.32 -10.74
N MET A 58 -34.73 -4.63 -10.48
CA MET A 58 -33.47 -5.38 -10.40
C MET A 58 -32.78 -5.48 -11.77
N ASP A 59 -33.56 -5.63 -12.84
CA ASP A 59 -33.04 -5.64 -14.21
C ASP A 59 -32.51 -4.25 -14.62
N ASP A 60 -33.18 -3.19 -14.17
CA ASP A 60 -32.71 -1.81 -14.38
C ASP A 60 -31.39 -1.55 -13.63
N LEU A 61 -31.27 -2.01 -12.38
CA LEU A 61 -30.03 -1.92 -11.62
C LEU A 61 -28.90 -2.70 -12.29
N TYR A 62 -29.17 -3.93 -12.74
CA TYR A 62 -28.19 -4.71 -13.50
C TYR A 62 -27.74 -3.97 -14.76
N THR A 63 -28.68 -3.34 -15.47
CA THR A 63 -28.40 -2.54 -16.67
C THR A 63 -27.53 -1.32 -16.31
N PHE A 64 -27.84 -0.60 -15.24
CA PHE A 64 -27.01 0.48 -14.71
C PHE A 64 -25.60 0.03 -14.35
N LEU A 65 -25.47 -1.11 -13.66
CA LEU A 65 -24.17 -1.66 -13.28
C LEU A 65 -23.30 -1.96 -14.51
N VAL A 66 -23.88 -2.53 -15.56
CA VAL A 66 -23.13 -2.87 -16.77
C VAL A 66 -22.85 -1.63 -17.63
N GLN A 67 -23.85 -0.80 -17.89
CA GLN A 67 -23.74 0.28 -18.88
C GLN A 67 -23.09 1.55 -18.32
N PHE A 68 -23.30 1.85 -17.03
CA PHE A 68 -22.80 3.07 -16.40
C PHE A 68 -21.63 2.79 -15.45
N GLN A 69 -21.73 1.75 -14.62
CA GLN A 69 -20.65 1.40 -13.67
C GLN A 69 -19.50 0.59 -14.30
N GLY A 70 -19.62 0.22 -15.57
CA GLY A 70 -18.58 -0.54 -16.29
C GLY A 70 -18.38 -1.97 -15.75
N GLU A 71 -19.36 -2.51 -15.01
CA GLU A 71 -19.30 -3.91 -14.55
C GLU A 71 -19.40 -4.88 -15.73
N LYS A 72 -18.68 -6.01 -15.64
CA LYS A 72 -18.77 -7.06 -16.67
C LYS A 72 -20.17 -7.70 -16.62
N GLY A 73 -20.81 -7.90 -17.77
CA GLY A 73 -22.07 -8.65 -17.82
C GLY A 73 -21.91 -10.10 -17.32
N GLY A 74 -23.00 -10.71 -16.87
CA GLY A 74 -23.03 -12.12 -16.44
C GLY A 74 -23.50 -12.33 -15.00
N ASP A 75 -23.38 -13.56 -14.52
CA ASP A 75 -24.02 -13.98 -13.28
C ASP A 75 -23.37 -13.36 -12.03
N ALA A 76 -22.06 -13.07 -12.05
CA ALA A 76 -21.40 -12.35 -10.96
C ALA A 76 -22.05 -10.98 -10.70
N THR A 77 -22.33 -10.23 -11.76
CA THR A 77 -22.97 -8.89 -11.67
C THR A 77 -24.44 -8.99 -11.30
N LYS A 78 -25.15 -10.04 -11.72
CA LYS A 78 -26.51 -10.31 -11.23
C LYS A 78 -26.53 -10.61 -9.73
N ASN A 79 -25.59 -11.41 -9.25
CA ASN A 79 -25.45 -11.72 -7.82
C ASN A 79 -25.12 -10.45 -7.02
N HIS A 80 -24.24 -9.59 -7.54
CA HIS A 80 -23.95 -8.29 -6.93
C HIS A 80 -25.18 -7.38 -6.88
N ALA A 81 -25.96 -7.30 -7.97
CA ALA A 81 -27.22 -6.57 -7.99
C ALA A 81 -28.21 -7.09 -6.93
N GLN A 82 -28.28 -8.42 -6.74
CA GLN A 82 -29.11 -9.06 -5.72
C GLN A 82 -28.65 -8.67 -4.31
N GLU A 83 -27.35 -8.73 -4.05
CA GLU A 83 -26.75 -8.35 -2.78
C GLU A 83 -27.03 -6.88 -2.43
N ILE A 84 -26.93 -5.97 -3.40
CA ILE A 84 -27.31 -4.56 -3.24
C ILE A 84 -28.79 -4.46 -2.84
N PHE A 85 -29.68 -5.13 -3.57
CA PHE A 85 -31.12 -5.13 -3.24
C PHE A 85 -31.36 -5.64 -1.82
N ASP A 86 -30.74 -6.74 -1.44
CA ASP A 86 -30.91 -7.38 -0.13
C ASP A 86 -30.42 -6.50 1.01
N SER A 87 -29.26 -5.83 0.83
CA SER A 87 -28.70 -4.89 1.81
C SER A 87 -29.64 -3.72 2.14
N LEU A 88 -30.51 -3.36 1.19
CA LEU A 88 -31.42 -2.22 1.30
C LEU A 88 -32.82 -2.62 1.80
N LYS A 89 -33.21 -3.90 1.74
CA LYS A 89 -34.55 -4.39 2.14
C LYS A 89 -34.94 -4.10 3.60
N HIS A 90 -33.97 -4.04 4.50
CA HIS A 90 -34.20 -3.83 5.94
C HIS A 90 -34.40 -2.36 6.33
N HIS A 91 -34.22 -1.44 5.39
CA HIS A 91 -34.52 -0.03 5.61
C HIS A 91 -36.02 0.19 5.31
N ASN A 92 -36.76 0.86 6.20
CA ASN A 92 -38.20 1.23 6.07
C ASN A 92 -38.54 2.12 4.83
N ILE A 93 -37.64 2.17 3.85
CA ILE A 93 -37.66 2.93 2.59
C ILE A 93 -37.94 1.98 1.40
N PHE A 94 -37.94 0.66 1.63
CA PHE A 94 -38.27 -0.33 0.61
C PHE A 94 -39.79 -0.43 0.38
N HIS A 95 -40.29 0.10 -0.73
CA HIS A 95 -41.59 -0.32 -1.25
C HIS A 95 -41.42 -1.65 -1.99
N ARG A 96 -42.46 -2.51 -1.98
CA ARG A 96 -42.47 -3.87 -2.54
C ARG A 96 -42.15 -3.99 -4.06
N LYS A 97 -41.67 -2.95 -4.73
CA LYS A 97 -41.59 -2.85 -6.21
C LYS A 97 -40.23 -2.41 -6.81
N GLY A 98 -39.21 -2.06 -6.02
CA GLY A 98 -37.88 -1.69 -6.54
C GLY A 98 -37.19 -0.59 -5.73
N LEU A 99 -36.04 -0.11 -6.23
CA LEU A 99 -35.27 0.97 -5.61
C LEU A 99 -35.82 2.35 -6.03
N HIS A 100 -36.18 3.18 -5.06
CA HIS A 100 -36.39 4.61 -5.29
C HIS A 100 -35.07 5.37 -5.19
N ILE A 101 -35.05 6.62 -5.65
CA ILE A 101 -33.84 7.46 -5.74
C ILE A 101 -33.03 7.53 -4.44
N GLN A 102 -33.70 7.58 -3.28
CA GLN A 102 -33.03 7.61 -1.97
C GLN A 102 -32.33 6.29 -1.63
N ALA A 103 -32.91 5.15 -2.03
CA ALA A 103 -32.31 3.84 -1.84
C ALA A 103 -31.12 3.63 -2.80
N PHE A 104 -31.27 4.10 -4.05
CA PHE A 104 -30.18 4.11 -5.03
C PHE A 104 -29.00 4.96 -4.54
N PHE A 105 -29.25 6.16 -4.03
CA PHE A 105 -28.19 7.02 -3.49
C PHE A 105 -27.48 6.40 -2.27
N ARG A 106 -28.22 5.76 -1.36
CA ARG A 106 -27.64 4.98 -0.27
C ARG A 106 -26.75 3.84 -0.75
N TYR A 107 -27.13 3.16 -1.83
CA TYR A 107 -26.26 2.18 -2.47
C TYR A 107 -24.98 2.83 -3.00
N LEU A 108 -25.10 3.96 -3.71
CA LEU A 108 -23.93 4.63 -4.30
C LEU A 108 -22.90 5.04 -3.25
N LEU A 109 -23.35 5.40 -2.04
CA LEU A 109 -22.51 5.72 -0.89
C LEU A 109 -22.15 4.49 -0.03
N GLY A 110 -22.71 3.32 -0.32
CA GLY A 110 -22.53 2.10 0.45
C GLY A 110 -21.22 1.37 0.17
N ASP A 111 -20.84 0.48 1.09
CA ASP A 111 -19.57 -0.25 1.02
C ASP A 111 -19.51 -1.26 -0.14
N LEU A 112 -20.67 -1.69 -0.67
CA LEU A 112 -20.76 -2.51 -1.89
C LEU A 112 -20.31 -1.76 -3.16
N ASN A 113 -20.18 -0.43 -3.09
CA ASN A 113 -19.82 0.42 -4.22
C ASN A 113 -18.39 1.00 -4.11
N GLY A 114 -17.45 0.26 -3.51
CA GLY A 114 -16.05 0.68 -3.37
C GLY A 114 -15.29 0.84 -4.70
N PRO A 115 -14.17 1.59 -4.72
CA PRO A 115 -13.52 2.03 -5.95
C PRO A 115 -12.55 1.02 -6.56
N LEU A 116 -12.16 -0.04 -5.85
CA LEU A 116 -11.19 -1.03 -6.34
C LEU A 116 -11.88 -2.32 -6.77
N ALA A 117 -11.38 -2.93 -7.85
CA ALA A 117 -11.86 -4.20 -8.35
C ALA A 117 -11.44 -5.35 -7.42
N GLN A 118 -12.42 -6.06 -6.86
CA GLN A 118 -12.29 -7.31 -6.08
C GLN A 118 -11.36 -7.26 -4.86
N TYR A 119 -11.85 -7.78 -3.72
CA TYR A 119 -10.99 -8.10 -2.56
C TYR A 119 -10.18 -9.39 -2.74
N GLN A 120 -10.09 -9.91 -3.97
CA GLN A 120 -9.47 -11.19 -4.29
C GLN A 120 -8.24 -11.00 -5.17
N VAL A 121 -7.31 -11.94 -5.03
CA VAL A 121 -6.09 -11.99 -5.82
C VAL A 121 -6.42 -12.45 -7.23
N HIS A 122 -5.98 -11.68 -8.23
CA HIS A 122 -6.39 -11.87 -9.62
C HIS A 122 -5.24 -11.71 -10.63
N HIS A 123 -4.07 -11.20 -10.21
CA HIS A 123 -2.87 -11.26 -11.04
C HIS A 123 -2.44 -12.72 -11.24
N ASP A 124 -1.71 -13.01 -12.30
CA ASP A 124 -1.03 -14.29 -12.44
C ASP A 124 0.05 -14.40 -11.35
N MET A 125 -0.08 -15.40 -10.47
CA MET A 125 0.82 -15.64 -9.33
C MET A 125 1.84 -16.77 -9.58
N ASN A 126 1.94 -17.26 -10.82
CA ASN A 126 2.82 -18.38 -11.20
C ASN A 126 4.16 -17.95 -11.83
N ALA A 127 4.40 -16.66 -12.03
CA ALA A 127 5.69 -16.16 -12.50
C ALA A 127 6.75 -16.18 -11.37
N PRO A 128 8.05 -16.09 -11.67
CA PRO A 128 9.10 -16.02 -10.65
C PRO A 128 8.93 -14.83 -9.69
N LEU A 129 9.36 -14.95 -8.42
CA LEU A 129 9.30 -13.85 -7.43
C LEU A 129 9.87 -12.52 -7.95
N ALA A 130 10.89 -12.54 -8.80
CA ALA A 130 11.47 -11.34 -9.40
C ALA A 130 10.49 -10.54 -10.26
N HIS A 131 9.35 -11.12 -10.66
CA HIS A 131 8.32 -10.47 -11.47
C HIS A 131 7.27 -9.74 -10.63
N TYR A 132 7.43 -9.64 -9.31
CA TYR A 132 6.46 -9.00 -8.41
C TYR A 132 7.14 -7.93 -7.56
N PHE A 133 6.49 -6.79 -7.43
CA PHE A 133 6.73 -5.88 -6.31
C PHE A 133 6.24 -6.55 -5.02
N MET A 134 7.01 -6.38 -3.95
CA MET A 134 6.78 -7.03 -2.66
C MET A 134 6.65 -5.99 -1.56
N TYR A 135 5.60 -6.11 -0.74
CA TYR A 135 5.35 -5.19 0.35
C TYR A 135 6.45 -5.37 1.41
N THR A 136 7.36 -4.39 1.52
CA THR A 136 8.63 -4.54 2.25
C THR A 136 8.76 -3.55 3.41
N GLY A 137 9.01 -4.06 4.61
CA GLY A 137 9.37 -3.27 5.77
C GLY A 137 10.90 -3.11 5.90
N HIS A 138 11.33 -1.97 6.44
CA HIS A 138 12.70 -1.68 6.86
C HIS A 138 12.75 -1.64 8.39
N ASN A 139 13.78 -2.23 9.00
CA ASN A 139 13.96 -2.34 10.45
C ASN A 139 12.64 -2.63 11.18
N SER A 140 11.98 -3.72 10.76
CA SER A 140 10.56 -4.00 11.06
C SER A 140 10.24 -4.21 12.55
N TYR A 141 11.29 -4.27 13.37
CA TYR A 141 11.22 -4.40 14.82
C TYR A 141 11.12 -3.04 15.53
N LEU A 142 11.43 -1.91 14.88
CA LEU A 142 11.41 -0.59 15.51
C LEU A 142 9.99 -0.03 15.62
N THR A 143 9.69 0.64 16.74
CA THR A 143 8.41 1.32 16.97
C THR A 143 8.47 2.84 16.77
N GLY A 144 9.64 3.39 16.45
CA GLY A 144 9.83 4.82 16.21
C GLY A 144 11.14 5.14 15.50
N ASN A 145 11.84 6.18 15.96
CA ASN A 145 13.11 6.67 15.39
C ASN A 145 14.25 5.63 15.41
N GLN A 146 15.26 5.81 14.56
CA GLN A 146 16.37 4.87 14.39
C GLN A 146 17.42 4.93 15.51
N LEU A 147 17.39 5.92 16.42
CA LEU A 147 18.46 6.16 17.38
C LEU A 147 18.15 5.67 18.80
N SER A 148 16.91 5.78 19.25
CA SER A 148 16.55 5.59 20.66
C SER A 148 15.17 5.00 20.89
N SER A 149 14.44 4.62 19.83
CA SER A 149 13.12 4.02 19.98
C SER A 149 13.19 2.57 20.47
N GLU A 150 12.03 2.04 20.83
CA GLU A 150 11.91 0.66 21.29
C GLU A 150 11.94 -0.32 20.11
N SER A 151 12.53 -1.50 20.36
CA SER A 151 12.40 -2.67 19.50
C SER A 151 11.34 -3.61 20.07
N SER A 152 10.33 -3.97 19.27
CA SER A 152 9.18 -4.78 19.71
C SER A 152 8.71 -5.76 18.66
N THR A 153 8.19 -6.90 19.12
CA THR A 153 7.44 -7.84 18.29
C THR A 153 6.11 -7.25 17.80
N THR A 154 5.53 -6.27 18.51
CA THR A 154 4.29 -5.59 18.10
C THR A 154 4.44 -4.91 16.74
N ALA A 155 5.56 -4.24 16.48
CA ALA A 155 5.82 -3.61 15.18
C ALA A 155 5.81 -4.63 14.02
N ILE A 156 6.39 -5.81 14.25
CA ILE A 156 6.40 -6.92 13.29
C ILE A 156 4.98 -7.46 13.06
N ILE A 157 4.21 -7.65 14.14
CA ILE A 157 2.83 -8.15 14.08
C ILE A 157 1.96 -7.18 13.28
N GLU A 158 2.03 -5.88 13.59
CA GLU A 158 1.26 -4.85 12.88
C GLU A 158 1.63 -4.76 11.40
N ALA A 159 2.93 -4.89 11.06
CA ALA A 159 3.38 -4.93 9.68
C ALA A 159 2.78 -6.13 8.91
N LEU A 160 2.84 -7.34 9.49
CA LEU A 160 2.27 -8.55 8.89
C LEU A 160 0.75 -8.48 8.72
N GLN A 161 0.04 -7.94 9.72
CA GLN A 161 -1.41 -7.72 9.66
C GLN A 161 -1.82 -6.69 8.60
N LYS A 162 -0.96 -5.71 8.31
CA LYS A 162 -1.13 -4.76 7.20
C LYS A 162 -0.77 -5.34 5.82
N GLY A 163 -0.31 -6.60 5.76
CA GLY A 163 0.01 -7.30 4.51
C GLY A 163 1.48 -7.22 4.09
N VAL A 164 2.39 -6.65 4.91
CA VAL A 164 3.84 -6.66 4.64
C VAL A 164 4.33 -8.10 4.47
N ARG A 165 5.11 -8.37 3.42
CA ARG A 165 5.62 -9.71 3.05
C ARG A 165 7.13 -9.86 3.25
N VAL A 166 7.85 -8.77 3.46
CA VAL A 166 9.29 -8.79 3.72
C VAL A 166 9.57 -8.10 5.05
N ILE A 167 10.10 -8.85 6.01
CA ILE A 167 10.38 -8.42 7.38
C ILE A 167 11.89 -8.42 7.61
N GLU A 168 12.43 -7.31 8.11
CA GLU A 168 13.86 -7.17 8.42
C GLU A 168 14.14 -7.36 9.92
N LEU A 169 15.18 -8.13 10.22
CA LEU A 169 15.67 -8.39 11.58
C LEU A 169 17.20 -8.29 11.62
N ASP A 170 17.71 -7.37 12.44
CA ASP A 170 19.15 -7.14 12.58
C ASP A 170 19.68 -7.94 13.75
N LEU A 171 20.48 -8.95 13.46
CA LEU A 171 20.92 -9.94 14.44
C LEU A 171 22.20 -9.50 15.11
N TRP A 172 22.17 -9.32 16.44
CA TRP A 172 23.31 -8.97 17.26
C TRP A 172 23.51 -9.94 18.42
N PRO A 173 24.76 -10.27 18.80
CA PRO A 173 25.03 -11.00 20.03
C PRO A 173 24.52 -10.23 21.25
N ASN A 174 24.01 -10.96 22.25
CA ASN A 174 23.82 -10.40 23.58
C ASN A 174 25.19 -10.09 24.24
N SER A 175 25.18 -9.38 25.37
CA SER A 175 26.41 -9.01 26.09
C SER A 175 27.28 -10.19 26.56
N LYS A 176 26.71 -11.41 26.62
CA LYS A 176 27.42 -12.64 27.00
C LYS A 176 27.91 -13.45 25.79
N GLY A 177 27.63 -13.02 24.56
CA GLY A 177 27.97 -13.75 23.33
C GLY A 177 27.25 -15.11 23.17
N ASN A 178 26.19 -15.36 23.95
CA ASN A 178 25.54 -16.67 24.05
C ASN A 178 24.05 -16.66 23.71
N ASP A 179 23.52 -15.57 23.19
CA ASP A 179 22.16 -15.48 22.66
C ASP A 179 22.09 -14.37 21.60
N VAL A 180 21.01 -14.36 20.81
CA VAL A 180 20.81 -13.39 19.73
C VAL A 180 19.66 -12.44 20.04
N LEU A 181 19.95 -11.16 19.92
CA LEU A 181 19.01 -10.05 20.04
C LEU A 181 18.77 -9.43 18.68
N VAL A 182 17.59 -8.83 18.51
CA VAL A 182 17.24 -7.98 17.38
C VAL A 182 17.26 -6.53 17.85
N ARG A 183 18.08 -5.69 17.22
CA ARG A 183 18.26 -4.27 17.53
C ARG A 183 18.99 -3.53 16.41
N HIS A 184 18.89 -2.20 16.41
CA HIS A 184 19.67 -1.38 15.50
C HIS A 184 21.08 -1.11 16.09
N GLY A 185 22.10 -1.70 15.48
CA GLY A 185 23.48 -1.65 15.96
C GLY A 185 24.05 -0.23 16.06
N GLY A 186 24.93 0.02 17.04
CA GLY A 186 25.57 1.34 17.21
C GLY A 186 24.63 2.46 17.69
N THR A 187 23.42 2.13 18.15
CA THR A 187 22.42 3.09 18.62
C THR A 187 21.97 2.81 20.07
N LEU A 188 21.08 3.67 20.59
CA LEU A 188 20.42 3.54 21.89
C LEU A 188 19.05 2.87 21.80
N THR A 189 18.68 2.29 20.64
CA THR A 189 17.43 1.55 20.52
C THR A 189 17.42 0.37 21.49
N SER A 190 16.24 0.05 22.02
CA SER A 190 16.09 -1.15 22.85
C SER A 190 16.24 -2.42 22.01
N SER A 191 16.23 -3.58 22.64
CA SER A 191 16.44 -4.86 21.95
C SER A 191 15.36 -5.86 22.31
N VAL A 192 15.04 -6.74 21.36
CA VAL A 192 14.08 -7.82 21.55
C VAL A 192 14.73 -9.17 21.23
N LYS A 193 14.33 -10.24 21.90
CA LYS A 193 14.92 -11.57 21.65
C LYS A 193 14.52 -12.08 20.27
N LEU A 194 15.47 -12.61 19.50
CA LEU A 194 15.20 -13.18 18.18
C LEU A 194 14.09 -14.24 18.22
N LYS A 195 14.12 -15.14 19.20
CA LYS A 195 13.09 -16.17 19.38
C LYS A 195 11.67 -15.60 19.47
N ALA A 196 11.51 -14.44 20.12
CA ALA A 196 10.21 -13.78 20.23
C ALA A 196 9.76 -13.24 18.87
N CYS A 197 10.65 -12.62 18.11
CA CYS A 197 10.38 -12.16 16.73
C CYS A 197 9.98 -13.32 15.81
N LEU A 198 10.73 -14.41 15.82
CA LEU A 198 10.45 -15.58 14.98
C LEU A 198 9.10 -16.22 15.33
N ASN A 199 8.75 -16.33 16.62
CA ASN A 199 7.43 -16.82 17.04
C ASN A 199 6.29 -15.89 16.60
N ALA A 200 6.48 -14.57 16.72
CA ALA A 200 5.49 -13.61 16.22
C ALA A 200 5.31 -13.74 14.69
N ILE A 201 6.41 -13.90 13.94
CA ILE A 201 6.32 -14.12 12.49
C ILE A 201 5.59 -15.44 12.20
N LYS A 202 5.89 -16.53 12.91
CA LYS A 202 5.21 -17.82 12.73
C LYS A 202 3.69 -17.69 12.88
N GLU A 203 3.24 -16.96 13.89
CA GLU A 203 1.82 -16.80 14.20
C GLU A 203 1.09 -15.89 13.21
N TYR A 204 1.74 -14.82 12.74
CA TYR A 204 1.08 -13.78 11.95
C TYR A 204 1.45 -13.74 10.47
N ALA A 205 2.42 -14.55 10.02
CA ALA A 205 2.94 -14.54 8.65
C ALA A 205 1.82 -14.59 7.61
N PHE A 206 0.80 -15.42 7.83
CA PHE A 206 -0.23 -15.70 6.83
C PHE A 206 -1.63 -15.18 7.20
N VAL A 207 -1.74 -14.26 8.18
CA VAL A 207 -3.03 -13.72 8.61
C VAL A 207 -3.67 -12.82 7.54
N ALA A 208 -2.87 -11.96 6.89
CA ALA A 208 -3.34 -11.04 5.88
C ALA A 208 -3.31 -11.63 4.45
N SER A 209 -2.50 -12.67 4.22
CA SER A 209 -2.21 -13.22 2.89
C SER A 209 -1.55 -14.59 3.00
N ASP A 210 -1.97 -15.55 2.17
CA ASP A 210 -1.37 -16.89 2.12
C ASP A 210 -0.02 -16.93 1.38
N TYR A 211 0.35 -15.84 0.69
CA TYR A 211 1.59 -15.76 -0.08
C TYR A 211 2.83 -15.65 0.82
N PRO A 212 4.01 -16.06 0.32
CA PRO A 212 5.21 -16.21 1.12
C PRO A 212 5.59 -14.97 1.95
N VAL A 213 6.29 -15.21 3.05
CA VAL A 213 6.98 -14.17 3.83
C VAL A 213 8.48 -14.36 3.70
N VAL A 214 9.19 -13.27 3.39
CA VAL A 214 10.66 -13.25 3.38
C VAL A 214 11.15 -12.58 4.66
N ILE A 215 12.05 -13.24 5.38
CA ILE A 215 12.77 -12.65 6.51
C ILE A 215 14.17 -12.28 6.02
N THR A 216 14.52 -10.99 6.10
CA THR A 216 15.86 -10.52 5.79
C THR A 216 16.67 -10.40 7.07
N PHE A 217 17.73 -11.20 7.20
CA PHE A 217 18.66 -11.06 8.32
C PHE A 217 19.81 -10.13 7.93
N GLU A 218 19.99 -9.06 8.70
CA GLU A 218 21.26 -8.34 8.76
C GLU A 218 22.13 -9.00 9.84
N ASP A 219 23.08 -9.81 9.40
CA ASP A 219 23.82 -10.74 10.26
C ASP A 219 25.11 -10.12 10.80
N HIS A 220 25.15 -9.85 12.11
CA HIS A 220 26.33 -9.42 12.86
C HIS A 220 26.76 -10.45 13.92
N ILE A 221 26.35 -11.72 13.78
CA ILE A 221 26.58 -12.78 14.77
C ILE A 221 27.74 -13.71 14.39
N THR A 222 28.32 -14.37 15.40
CA THR A 222 29.44 -15.30 15.21
C THR A 222 28.99 -16.63 14.60
N PRO A 223 29.89 -17.44 14.01
CA PRO A 223 29.55 -18.76 13.47
C PRO A 223 28.86 -19.70 14.49
N TYR A 224 29.30 -19.64 15.75
CA TYR A 224 28.63 -20.36 16.85
C TYR A 224 27.17 -19.94 17.03
N LEU A 225 26.90 -18.63 17.00
CA LEU A 225 25.53 -18.12 17.09
C LEU A 225 24.74 -18.39 15.80
N GLN A 226 25.35 -18.37 14.62
CA GLN A 226 24.71 -18.75 13.36
C GLN A 226 24.18 -20.19 13.41
N ALA A 227 24.96 -21.15 13.92
CA ALA A 227 24.50 -22.53 14.12
C ALA A 227 23.28 -22.59 15.06
N ARG A 228 23.27 -21.78 16.12
CA ARG A 228 22.13 -21.69 17.04
C ARG A 228 20.90 -21.03 16.43
N VAL A 229 21.08 -19.96 15.65
CA VAL A 229 19.99 -19.38 14.87
C VAL A 229 19.47 -20.40 13.88
N ALA A 230 20.34 -21.21 13.28
CA ALA A 230 19.91 -22.19 12.31
C ALA A 230 18.97 -23.25 12.92
N LYS A 231 19.37 -23.79 14.06
CA LYS A 231 18.53 -24.68 14.89
C LYS A 231 17.22 -23.99 15.28
N MET A 232 17.29 -22.75 15.79
CA MET A 232 16.11 -22.00 16.23
C MET A 232 15.10 -21.76 15.09
N VAL A 233 15.56 -21.34 13.91
CA VAL A 233 14.72 -21.10 12.73
C VAL A 233 14.08 -22.40 12.26
N ASN A 234 14.85 -23.50 12.22
CA ASN A 234 14.32 -24.82 11.89
C ASN A 234 13.24 -25.28 12.87
N ASP A 235 13.50 -25.20 14.18
CA ASP A 235 12.60 -25.67 15.22
C ASP A 235 11.29 -24.85 15.25
N ILE A 236 11.37 -23.54 15.02
CA ILE A 236 10.21 -22.66 15.04
C ILE A 236 9.37 -22.85 13.78
N PHE A 237 9.96 -22.75 12.59
CA PHE A 237 9.18 -22.73 11.35
C PHE A 237 8.88 -24.14 10.81
N GLY A 238 9.72 -25.14 11.07
CA GLY A 238 9.51 -26.51 10.61
C GLY A 238 9.17 -26.55 9.12
N GLU A 239 8.01 -27.11 8.78
CA GLU A 239 7.52 -27.23 7.40
C GLU A 239 7.20 -25.89 6.72
N MET A 240 7.01 -24.81 7.48
CA MET A 240 6.79 -23.47 6.92
C MET A 240 8.08 -22.94 6.30
N LEU A 241 9.25 -23.37 6.74
CA LEU A 241 10.51 -22.92 6.18
C LEU A 241 10.71 -23.51 4.77
N TYR A 242 10.88 -22.66 3.78
CA TYR A 242 11.30 -23.08 2.45
C TYR A 242 12.82 -23.22 2.40
N ARG A 243 13.29 -24.28 1.77
CA ARG A 243 14.69 -24.51 1.43
C ARG A 243 14.78 -24.81 -0.05
N PRO A 244 15.68 -24.15 -0.80
CA PRO A 244 15.80 -24.42 -2.22
C PRO A 244 16.45 -25.79 -2.45
N ASP A 245 16.01 -26.52 -3.48
CA ASP A 245 16.57 -27.83 -3.86
C ASP A 245 18.04 -27.71 -4.32
N SER A 246 18.44 -26.52 -4.79
CA SER A 246 19.80 -26.17 -5.20
C SER A 246 20.17 -24.80 -4.68
N GLN A 247 21.42 -24.65 -4.23
CA GLN A 247 22.01 -23.39 -3.78
C GLN A 247 22.21 -22.37 -4.92
N GLN A 248 22.13 -22.81 -6.17
CA GLN A 248 22.20 -21.96 -7.36
C GLN A 248 20.95 -22.19 -8.20
N MET A 249 20.02 -21.24 -8.12
CA MET A 249 18.80 -21.23 -8.92
C MET A 249 18.92 -20.20 -10.04
N GLU A 250 18.62 -20.56 -11.28
CA GLU A 250 18.57 -19.58 -12.39
C GLU A 250 17.42 -18.58 -12.23
N LYS A 251 16.31 -19.01 -11.61
CA LYS A 251 15.10 -18.22 -11.38
C LYS A 251 14.49 -18.57 -10.03
N PHE A 252 13.91 -17.58 -9.36
CA PHE A 252 13.15 -17.81 -8.13
C PHE A 252 11.86 -18.60 -8.40
N CYS A 253 11.39 -19.36 -7.39
CA CYS A 253 10.05 -19.95 -7.43
C CYS A 253 8.97 -18.86 -7.47
N SER A 254 7.74 -19.25 -7.83
CA SER A 254 6.60 -18.33 -7.88
C SER A 254 5.97 -18.11 -6.51
N PRO A 255 5.28 -16.97 -6.28
CA PRO A 255 4.46 -16.76 -5.09
C PRO A 255 3.46 -17.91 -4.86
N GLU A 256 2.82 -18.42 -5.92
CA GLU A 256 1.86 -19.52 -5.83
C GLU A 256 2.49 -20.81 -5.29
N LYS A 257 3.65 -21.22 -5.80
CA LYS A 257 4.37 -22.42 -5.34
C LYS A 257 4.86 -22.29 -3.89
N LEU A 258 5.05 -21.06 -3.43
CA LEU A 258 5.58 -20.72 -2.12
C LEU A 258 4.50 -20.32 -1.09
N LYS A 259 3.22 -20.56 -1.37
CA LYS A 259 2.14 -20.30 -0.41
C LYS A 259 2.39 -21.01 0.93
N GLY A 260 2.15 -20.29 2.02
CA GLY A 260 2.39 -20.76 3.37
C GLY A 260 3.87 -20.96 3.73
N LYS A 261 4.80 -20.46 2.91
CA LYS A 261 6.24 -20.59 3.15
C LYS A 261 6.92 -19.33 3.65
N ILE A 262 7.93 -19.53 4.49
CA ILE A 262 8.85 -18.53 5.01
C ILE A 262 10.22 -18.75 4.35
N LEU A 263 10.78 -17.68 3.77
CA LEU A 263 12.07 -17.69 3.10
C LEU A 263 13.06 -16.87 3.91
N ILE A 264 14.29 -17.35 4.06
CA ILE A 264 15.37 -16.56 4.67
C ILE A 264 16.21 -15.92 3.58
N SER A 265 16.48 -14.62 3.73
CA SER A 265 17.35 -13.86 2.84
C SER A 265 18.48 -13.19 3.62
N THR A 266 19.71 -13.63 3.38
CA THR A 266 20.92 -13.05 4.00
C THR A 266 22.15 -13.38 3.17
N LYS A 267 23.31 -12.85 3.57
CA LYS A 267 24.59 -13.15 2.95
C LYS A 267 25.01 -14.56 3.40
N PRO A 268 25.38 -15.47 2.48
CA PRO A 268 25.96 -16.74 2.86
C PRO A 268 27.24 -16.55 3.70
N PRO A 269 27.51 -17.41 4.69
CA PRO A 269 28.81 -17.43 5.38
C PRO A 269 29.96 -17.57 4.38
N GLU A 270 31.07 -16.87 4.64
CA GLU A 270 32.29 -16.98 3.83
C GLU A 270 32.80 -18.43 3.87
N THR A 271 33.11 -19.00 2.70
CA THR A 271 33.70 -20.34 2.58
C THR A 271 35.22 -20.25 2.51
N LEU A 272 35.95 -21.33 2.82
CA LEU A 272 37.41 -21.36 2.75
C LEU A 272 37.94 -21.05 1.34
N ASP A 273 37.15 -21.32 0.29
CA ASP A 273 37.47 -20.98 -1.10
C ASP A 273 37.48 -19.45 -1.35
N ASP A 274 36.71 -18.67 -0.57
CA ASP A 274 36.70 -17.20 -0.64
C ASP A 274 37.96 -16.56 -0.01
N GLN A 275 38.74 -17.33 0.76
CA GLN A 275 39.99 -16.87 1.37
C GLN A 275 41.19 -16.97 0.42
N GLY A 276 41.11 -17.81 -0.62
CA GLY A 276 42.15 -17.93 -1.64
C GLY A 276 42.34 -16.67 -2.48
N GLU A 277 41.29 -15.85 -2.62
CA GLU A 277 41.36 -14.54 -3.30
C GLU A 277 41.82 -13.40 -2.38
N LYS A 278 41.87 -13.58 -1.05
CA LYS A 278 42.29 -12.55 -0.07
C LYS A 278 43.79 -12.52 0.22
N VAL A 279 44.61 -13.43 -0.34
CA VAL A 279 46.06 -13.53 0.01
C VAL A 279 46.93 -12.50 -0.72
N HIS A 280 46.42 -11.78 -1.72
CA HIS A 280 47.10 -10.61 -2.26
C HIS A 280 46.34 -9.35 -1.86
N GLU A 281 47.01 -8.51 -1.07
CA GLU A 281 46.65 -7.12 -0.73
C GLU A 281 45.78 -6.94 0.53
N GLU A 282 46.45 -6.91 1.69
CA GLU A 282 46.75 -5.63 2.36
C GLU A 282 47.61 -5.84 3.62
N LYS A 283 48.83 -5.28 3.59
CA LYS A 283 49.57 -4.89 4.80
C LYS A 283 49.18 -3.45 5.13
N SER A 284 48.58 -3.19 6.29
CA SER A 284 49.15 -2.31 7.33
C SER A 284 48.15 -1.93 8.43
N GLN A 285 48.57 -2.25 9.67
CA GLN A 285 48.45 -1.52 10.93
C GLN A 285 47.09 -1.39 11.64
N GLY A 286 46.97 -2.13 12.75
CA GLY A 286 46.80 -1.50 14.07
C GLY A 286 45.80 -2.13 15.06
N LEU A 287 46.34 -2.90 16.05
CA LEU A 287 45.86 -3.11 17.44
C LEU A 287 44.59 -3.98 17.62
N GLU A 288 44.47 -4.94 18.55
CA GLU A 288 45.20 -5.33 19.78
C GLU A 288 44.91 -6.82 20.08
N ASP A 289 45.89 -7.48 20.72
CA ASP A 289 45.88 -8.91 21.09
C ASP A 289 44.74 -9.28 22.06
N TYR A 290 44.01 -10.35 21.74
CA TYR A 290 43.25 -11.13 22.73
C TYR A 290 43.89 -12.50 22.87
N GLU A 291 44.44 -12.75 24.05
CA GLU A 291 45.07 -14.00 24.44
C GLU A 291 44.10 -15.19 24.36
N ASP A 292 44.65 -16.27 23.80
CA ASP A 292 44.10 -17.60 23.63
C ASP A 292 43.77 -18.24 24.99
N GLY A 293 42.49 -18.51 25.20
CA GLY A 293 41.96 -19.27 26.32
C GLY A 293 41.27 -20.53 25.80
N SER A 294 42.07 -21.55 25.53
CA SER A 294 41.59 -22.92 25.32
C SER A 294 40.88 -23.41 26.58
N ASP A 295 39.59 -23.72 26.49
CA ASP A 295 38.99 -24.68 27.43
C ASP A 295 37.82 -25.42 26.78
N ASP A 296 37.96 -26.73 26.79
CA ASP A 296 37.05 -27.76 26.27
C ASP A 296 35.63 -27.63 26.82
N ARG A 297 34.62 -27.64 25.93
CA ARG A 297 33.29 -28.21 26.23
C ARG A 297 32.72 -28.96 25.03
N SER A 298 32.96 -30.26 25.09
CA SER A 298 32.28 -31.42 24.52
C SER A 298 30.98 -31.24 23.73
N GLU A 299 31.00 -31.89 22.56
CA GLU A 299 29.97 -32.57 21.76
C GLU A 299 28.53 -32.61 22.29
N GLU A 300 27.60 -32.18 21.42
CA GLU A 300 26.21 -32.64 21.17
C GLU A 300 25.47 -31.45 20.52
N ASP A 301 25.22 -31.39 19.21
CA ASP A 301 24.18 -32.14 18.50
C ASP A 301 24.34 -31.80 17.00
N ASP A 302 25.14 -32.58 16.27
CA ASP A 302 25.37 -32.43 14.83
C ASP A 302 24.11 -32.86 14.07
N THR A 303 23.22 -31.89 13.84
CA THR A 303 22.05 -32.06 12.99
C THR A 303 22.37 -31.83 11.51
N GLY A 304 23.63 -31.66 11.12
CA GLY A 304 24.06 -31.51 9.73
C GLY A 304 23.47 -30.31 8.97
N LEU A 305 22.70 -29.43 9.63
CA LEU A 305 22.04 -28.27 9.03
C LEU A 305 22.89 -27.01 9.30
N GLY A 306 23.60 -26.57 8.27
CA GLY A 306 24.35 -25.32 8.33
C GLY A 306 23.41 -24.12 8.20
N TYR A 307 23.81 -22.98 8.78
CA TYR A 307 23.12 -21.70 8.60
C TYR A 307 22.92 -21.34 7.11
N ARG A 308 23.85 -21.76 6.25
CA ARG A 308 23.79 -21.63 4.79
C ARG A 308 22.61 -22.38 4.16
N ASP A 309 22.21 -23.52 4.71
CA ASP A 309 21.12 -24.36 4.17
C ASP A 309 19.72 -23.76 4.42
N LEU A 310 19.63 -22.73 5.26
CA LEU A 310 18.40 -21.98 5.48
C LEU A 310 18.18 -20.90 4.43
N ILE A 311 19.24 -20.45 3.76
CA ILE A 311 19.20 -19.26 2.93
C ILE A 311 18.52 -19.60 1.61
N SER A 312 17.30 -19.08 1.42
CA SER A 312 16.53 -19.23 0.19
C SER A 312 16.84 -18.16 -0.85
N ILE A 313 17.25 -16.97 -0.40
CA ILE A 313 17.53 -15.82 -1.25
C ILE A 313 18.89 -15.24 -0.87
N HIS A 314 19.91 -15.54 -1.68
CA HIS A 314 21.27 -15.11 -1.43
C HIS A 314 21.40 -13.60 -1.62
N ALA A 315 21.73 -12.89 -0.55
CA ALA A 315 22.10 -11.49 -0.60
C ALA A 315 23.60 -11.37 -0.91
N GLY A 316 23.96 -10.55 -1.88
CA GLY A 316 25.36 -10.32 -2.20
C GLY A 316 25.53 -9.19 -3.19
N LYS A 317 26.37 -8.22 -2.82
CA LYS A 317 26.83 -7.13 -3.69
C LYS A 317 28.25 -7.48 -4.15
N PRO A 318 28.48 -7.73 -5.44
CA PRO A 318 29.83 -8.03 -5.94
C PRO A 318 30.82 -6.93 -5.61
N LYS A 319 32.09 -7.29 -5.47
CA LYS A 319 33.17 -6.30 -5.36
C LYS A 319 33.37 -5.57 -6.69
N GLY A 320 33.92 -4.36 -6.61
CA GLY A 320 34.26 -3.53 -7.76
C GLY A 320 33.13 -2.60 -8.20
N ASN A 321 33.22 -2.17 -9.46
CA ASN A 321 32.35 -1.15 -10.02
C ASN A 321 30.89 -1.62 -10.14
N ILE A 322 30.03 -0.64 -10.35
CA ILE A 322 28.61 -0.84 -10.38
C ILE A 322 28.12 -1.75 -11.51
N GLU A 323 28.80 -1.74 -12.66
CA GLU A 323 28.41 -2.61 -13.76
C GLU A 323 28.40 -4.08 -13.29
N ASN A 324 29.36 -4.46 -12.43
CA ASN A 324 29.44 -5.80 -11.83
C ASN A 324 28.22 -6.12 -10.94
N TRP A 325 27.61 -5.13 -10.31
CA TRP A 325 26.44 -5.34 -9.45
C TRP A 325 25.20 -5.69 -10.27
N LEU A 326 25.12 -5.20 -11.50
CA LEU A 326 23.98 -5.39 -12.41
C LEU A 326 24.20 -6.53 -13.42
N LEU A 327 25.37 -7.17 -13.45
CA LEU A 327 25.64 -8.34 -14.28
C LEU A 327 24.77 -9.55 -13.90
N HIS A 328 24.39 -10.32 -14.92
CA HIS A 328 23.77 -11.64 -14.76
C HIS A 328 24.87 -12.71 -14.68
N TYR A 329 24.90 -13.47 -13.58
CA TYR A 329 25.90 -14.51 -13.32
C TYR A 329 25.35 -15.93 -13.52
N GLY A 330 24.28 -16.08 -14.30
CA GLY A 330 23.62 -17.38 -14.51
C GLY A 330 22.84 -17.92 -13.30
N HIS A 331 22.81 -17.20 -12.18
CA HIS A 331 21.99 -17.53 -11.01
C HIS A 331 21.32 -16.26 -10.47
N ALA A 332 20.11 -16.43 -9.95
CA ALA A 332 19.31 -15.37 -9.38
C ALA A 332 19.82 -15.01 -7.98
N ARG A 333 19.98 -13.72 -7.72
CA ARG A 333 20.46 -13.19 -6.43
C ARG A 333 19.66 -11.96 -5.99
N ARG A 334 19.94 -11.50 -4.78
CA ARG A 334 19.47 -10.22 -4.27
C ARG A 334 20.61 -9.23 -4.07
N VAL A 335 20.48 -8.03 -4.65
CA VAL A 335 21.35 -6.88 -4.36
C VAL A 335 20.56 -5.88 -3.50
N SER A 336 21.25 -5.17 -2.61
CA SER A 336 20.65 -4.12 -1.79
C SER A 336 21.40 -2.80 -2.00
N LEU A 337 20.65 -1.72 -2.19
CA LEU A 337 21.14 -0.36 -2.39
C LEU A 337 20.39 0.59 -1.46
N SER A 338 21.07 1.60 -0.95
CA SER A 338 20.40 2.73 -0.32
C SER A 338 19.61 3.55 -1.37
N GLU A 339 18.63 4.34 -0.92
CA GLU A 339 17.89 5.25 -1.80
C GLU A 339 18.82 6.18 -2.60
N GLN A 340 19.91 6.66 -1.99
CA GLN A 340 20.85 7.59 -2.60
C GLN A 340 21.69 6.89 -3.67
N GLU A 341 22.19 5.69 -3.39
CA GLU A 341 22.86 4.89 -4.41
C GLU A 341 21.91 4.67 -5.59
N LEU A 342 20.67 4.24 -5.35
CA LEU A 342 19.72 4.05 -6.45
C LEU A 342 19.53 5.33 -7.29
N GLU A 343 19.34 6.48 -6.65
CA GLU A 343 19.18 7.77 -7.33
C GLU A 343 20.39 8.09 -8.23
N GLU A 344 21.61 7.93 -7.71
CA GLU A 344 22.84 8.17 -8.48
C GLU A 344 22.94 7.24 -9.68
N ILE A 345 22.62 5.96 -9.49
CA ILE A 345 22.80 4.90 -10.49
C ILE A 345 21.72 4.97 -11.57
N ALA A 346 20.49 5.29 -11.19
CA ALA A 346 19.35 5.41 -12.10
C ALA A 346 19.61 6.45 -13.21
N THR A 347 20.39 7.49 -12.92
CA THR A 347 20.74 8.53 -13.91
C THR A 347 21.65 8.04 -15.04
N THR A 348 22.47 7.02 -14.78
CA THR A 348 23.52 6.55 -15.70
C THR A 348 23.28 5.15 -16.24
N HIS A 349 22.60 4.29 -15.47
CA HIS A 349 22.44 2.86 -15.75
C HIS A 349 20.97 2.40 -15.65
N GLY A 350 19.99 3.30 -15.85
CA GLY A 350 18.57 3.00 -15.64
C GLY A 350 18.06 1.74 -16.36
N THR A 351 18.42 1.56 -17.64
CA THR A 351 18.02 0.36 -18.42
C THR A 351 18.70 -0.92 -17.93
N ASP A 352 19.93 -0.82 -17.41
CA ASP A 352 20.63 -1.97 -16.84
C ASP A 352 20.00 -2.42 -15.53
N ILE A 353 19.49 -1.49 -14.70
CA ILE A 353 18.70 -1.82 -13.51
C ILE A 353 17.42 -2.56 -13.92
N VAL A 354 16.70 -2.06 -14.93
CA VAL A 354 15.49 -2.72 -15.43
C VAL A 354 15.81 -4.15 -15.88
N ARG A 355 16.87 -4.35 -16.66
CA ARG A 355 17.31 -5.69 -17.10
C ARG A 355 17.68 -6.59 -15.92
N PHE A 356 18.43 -6.07 -14.96
CA PHE A 356 18.82 -6.80 -13.75
C PHE A 356 17.61 -7.34 -13.00
N THR A 357 16.58 -6.50 -12.79
CA THR A 357 15.39 -6.87 -12.00
C THR A 357 14.44 -7.83 -12.71
N GLN A 358 14.64 -8.16 -13.98
CA GLN A 358 13.84 -9.17 -14.67
C GLN A 358 14.07 -10.58 -14.10
N THR A 359 15.26 -10.87 -13.59
CA THR A 359 15.61 -12.19 -13.04
C THR A 359 16.12 -12.15 -11.60
N ASN A 360 16.67 -11.01 -11.16
CA ASN A 360 17.20 -10.81 -9.83
C ASN A 360 16.27 -9.96 -8.95
N LEU A 361 16.50 -10.01 -7.63
CA LEU A 361 15.85 -9.13 -6.68
C LEU A 361 16.71 -7.90 -6.38
N LEU A 362 16.08 -6.74 -6.41
CA LEU A 362 16.69 -5.50 -5.95
C LEU A 362 15.91 -4.98 -4.73
N ARG A 363 16.65 -4.80 -3.63
CA ARG A 363 16.15 -4.20 -2.40
C ARG A 363 16.66 -2.78 -2.26
N ILE A 364 15.77 -1.85 -1.99
CA ILE A 364 16.07 -0.44 -1.73
C ILE A 364 15.73 -0.14 -0.28
N TYR A 365 16.61 0.56 0.44
CA TYR A 365 16.40 0.91 1.84
C TYR A 365 16.68 2.40 2.13
N PRO A 366 16.06 2.99 3.16
CA PRO A 366 16.30 4.38 3.55
C PRO A 366 17.77 4.63 3.89
N LYS A 367 18.30 5.81 3.53
CA LYS A 367 19.67 6.20 3.90
C LYS A 367 19.79 6.41 5.42
N GLY A 368 20.99 6.15 5.96
CA GLY A 368 21.26 6.26 7.40
C GLY A 368 21.03 7.65 8.01
N LEU A 369 21.00 8.73 7.20
CA LEU A 369 20.69 10.08 7.67
C LEU A 369 19.22 10.25 8.08
N ARG A 370 18.31 9.33 7.71
CA ARG A 370 16.88 9.35 8.10
C ARG A 370 16.69 8.80 9.51
N VAL A 371 17.36 9.43 10.47
CA VAL A 371 17.33 9.02 11.88
C VAL A 371 15.95 9.15 12.52
N ASP A 372 15.10 10.01 11.96
CA ASP A 372 13.69 10.18 12.31
C ASP A 372 12.77 9.10 11.72
N SER A 373 13.31 8.15 10.97
CA SER A 373 12.57 7.11 10.23
C SER A 373 11.68 7.62 9.09
N SER A 374 11.85 8.86 8.64
CA SER A 374 11.17 9.35 7.44
C SER A 374 11.39 8.43 6.23
N ASN A 375 10.41 8.32 5.34
CA ASN A 375 10.54 7.53 4.12
C ASN A 375 10.92 8.37 2.89
N TYR A 376 11.38 7.68 1.87
CA TYR A 376 11.80 8.24 0.58
C TYR A 376 10.73 8.06 -0.49
N GLU A 377 10.92 8.70 -1.64
CA GLU A 377 10.02 8.57 -2.77
C GLU A 377 10.19 7.17 -3.42
N PRO A 378 9.13 6.35 -3.56
CA PRO A 378 9.26 4.95 -3.99
C PRO A 378 9.29 4.74 -5.51
N MET A 379 8.80 5.68 -6.33
CA MET A 379 8.68 5.52 -7.78
C MET A 379 10.01 5.28 -8.47
N THR A 380 11.09 5.92 -8.02
CA THR A 380 12.43 5.65 -8.57
C THR A 380 12.76 4.15 -8.50
N GLY A 381 12.40 3.46 -7.41
CA GLY A 381 12.55 2.01 -7.30
C GLY A 381 11.64 1.24 -8.26
N TRP A 382 10.33 1.52 -8.22
CA TRP A 382 9.35 0.76 -9.00
C TRP A 382 9.47 0.95 -10.51
N MET A 383 9.79 2.15 -11.00
CA MET A 383 9.99 2.39 -12.43
C MET A 383 11.25 1.70 -12.99
N HIS A 384 12.19 1.32 -12.12
CA HIS A 384 13.35 0.50 -12.46
C HIS A 384 13.15 -0.99 -12.14
N GLY A 385 11.95 -1.38 -11.72
CA GLY A 385 11.56 -2.77 -11.46
C GLY A 385 12.03 -3.35 -10.12
N ALA A 386 12.51 -2.51 -9.20
CA ALA A 386 12.93 -2.94 -7.87
C ALA A 386 11.75 -3.52 -7.09
N GLN A 387 11.92 -4.75 -6.59
CA GLN A 387 10.84 -5.52 -5.97
C GLN A 387 10.68 -5.19 -4.49
N MET A 388 11.79 -4.99 -3.79
CA MET A 388 11.82 -4.81 -2.33
C MET A 388 12.13 -3.36 -1.99
N VAL A 389 11.17 -2.46 -2.23
CA VAL A 389 11.29 -1.05 -1.83
C VAL A 389 10.89 -0.94 -0.36
N ALA A 390 11.88 -0.93 0.54
CA ALA A 390 11.69 -1.06 1.99
C ALA A 390 11.36 0.26 2.67
N PHE A 391 10.36 0.25 3.55
CA PHE A 391 9.84 1.43 4.24
C PHE A 391 9.82 1.25 5.76
N ASN A 392 10.06 2.33 6.49
CA ASN A 392 9.82 2.41 7.93
C ASN A 392 8.31 2.42 8.19
N MET A 393 7.78 1.28 8.63
CA MET A 393 6.33 1.02 8.76
C MET A 393 5.68 1.69 9.97
N GLN A 394 6.49 2.13 10.93
CA GLN A 394 6.10 2.81 12.16
C GLN A 394 5.78 4.31 11.95
N GLU A 395 6.21 4.88 10.83
CA GLU A 395 5.93 6.27 10.48
C GLU A 395 4.58 6.44 9.79
N HIS A 396 4.16 7.69 9.60
CA HIS A 396 2.88 8.03 8.98
C HIS A 396 2.99 9.15 7.95
N ASP A 397 4.15 9.21 7.29
CA ASP A 397 4.46 10.24 6.30
C ASP A 397 3.63 10.10 5.01
N HIS A 398 3.93 10.96 4.03
CA HIS A 398 3.23 10.96 2.76
C HIS A 398 3.58 9.73 1.91
N PHE A 399 4.86 9.34 1.83
CA PHE A 399 5.31 8.25 0.96
C PHE A 399 4.84 6.88 1.45
N LEU A 400 4.70 6.68 2.76
CA LEU A 400 4.12 5.45 3.30
C LEU A 400 2.68 5.26 2.80
N LYS A 401 1.92 6.34 2.64
CA LYS A 401 0.54 6.28 2.10
C LYS A 401 0.54 5.90 0.61
N ILE A 402 1.54 6.37 -0.14
CA ILE A 402 1.73 5.99 -1.55
C ILE A 402 2.05 4.50 -1.65
N MET A 403 2.95 4.01 -0.82
CA MET A 403 3.29 2.60 -0.73
C MET A 403 2.10 1.72 -0.30
N GLN A 404 1.36 2.13 0.72
CA GLN A 404 0.11 1.44 1.09
C GLN A 404 -0.91 1.45 -0.05
N GLY A 405 -0.98 2.53 -0.83
CA GLY A 405 -1.81 2.63 -2.04
C GLY A 405 -1.44 1.59 -3.09
N MET A 406 -0.14 1.48 -3.42
CA MET A 406 0.38 0.48 -4.35
C MET A 406 -0.03 -0.94 -3.96
N PHE A 407 0.13 -1.30 -2.68
CA PHE A 407 -0.15 -2.65 -2.20
C PHE A 407 -1.61 -2.91 -1.83
N ARG A 408 -2.53 -1.99 -2.10
CA ARG A 408 -3.97 -2.29 -2.17
C ARG A 408 -4.35 -3.02 -3.45
N ALA A 409 -3.50 -2.97 -4.48
CA ALA A 409 -3.67 -3.74 -5.71
C ALA A 409 -3.69 -5.25 -5.44
N ASN A 410 -4.19 -6.01 -6.41
CA ASN A 410 -4.19 -7.48 -6.39
C ASN A 410 -4.80 -8.09 -5.10
N GLY A 411 -5.93 -7.54 -4.64
CA GLY A 411 -6.60 -8.01 -3.43
C GLY A 411 -5.85 -7.74 -2.12
N GLY A 412 -4.85 -6.86 -2.12
CA GLY A 412 -4.11 -6.51 -0.91
C GLY A 412 -3.13 -7.58 -0.42
N CYS A 413 -2.77 -8.55 -1.27
CA CYS A 413 -2.03 -9.75 -0.83
C CYS A 413 -0.54 -9.52 -0.56
N GLY A 414 -0.04 -8.29 -0.76
CA GLY A 414 1.35 -7.89 -0.57
C GLY A 414 2.30 -8.23 -1.73
N TYR A 415 1.78 -8.78 -2.83
CA TYR A 415 2.50 -9.06 -4.07
C TYR A 415 1.76 -8.45 -5.26
N VAL A 416 2.42 -7.57 -6.01
CA VAL A 416 1.85 -6.92 -7.20
C VAL A 416 2.72 -7.25 -8.39
N LYS A 417 2.18 -7.98 -9.37
CA LYS A 417 2.93 -8.32 -10.60
C LYS A 417 3.40 -7.05 -11.30
N LYS A 418 4.68 -7.02 -11.70
CA LYS A 418 5.25 -5.90 -12.47
C LYS A 418 4.54 -5.79 -13.83
N PRO A 419 4.37 -4.57 -14.36
CA PRO A 419 3.81 -4.39 -15.69
C PRO A 419 4.73 -4.97 -16.77
N ASP A 420 4.13 -5.41 -17.88
CA ASP A 420 4.84 -6.09 -18.97
C ASP A 420 6.00 -5.26 -19.55
N ILE A 421 5.89 -3.93 -19.51
CA ILE A 421 6.97 -3.02 -19.94
C ILE A 421 8.27 -3.23 -19.15
N LEU A 422 8.20 -3.65 -17.88
CA LEU A 422 9.37 -3.93 -17.04
C LEU A 422 9.87 -5.38 -17.18
N LEU A 423 9.07 -6.25 -17.83
CA LEU A 423 9.36 -7.68 -17.98
C LEU A 423 9.83 -8.04 -19.39
N ASN A 424 9.68 -7.14 -20.36
CA ASN A 424 10.08 -7.38 -21.75
C ASN A 424 11.60 -7.30 -21.92
N ALA A 425 12.24 -8.44 -22.21
CA ALA A 425 13.68 -8.53 -22.43
C ALA A 425 14.11 -8.03 -23.83
N ASP A 426 13.25 -8.18 -24.84
CA ASP A 426 13.54 -7.79 -26.23
C ASP A 426 13.49 -6.27 -26.42
N LYS A 427 12.63 -5.60 -25.64
CA LYS A 427 12.48 -4.14 -25.63
C LYS A 427 12.51 -3.64 -24.19
N VAL A 428 13.72 -3.43 -23.69
CA VAL A 428 13.94 -2.91 -22.33
C VAL A 428 13.32 -1.51 -22.20
N PHE A 429 12.49 -1.34 -21.18
CA PHE A 429 11.93 -0.04 -20.82
C PHE A 429 13.05 0.91 -20.36
N ASP A 430 13.11 2.09 -20.97
CA ASP A 430 13.96 3.19 -20.54
C ASP A 430 13.12 4.19 -19.73
N PRO A 431 13.33 4.28 -18.41
CA PRO A 431 12.58 5.19 -17.55
C PRO A 431 12.84 6.67 -17.82
N SER A 432 13.91 7.01 -18.55
CA SER A 432 14.27 8.39 -18.91
C SER A 432 13.67 8.85 -20.25
N SER A 433 13.16 7.91 -21.06
CA SER A 433 12.60 8.19 -22.37
C SER A 433 11.25 8.91 -22.30
N ALA A 434 10.94 9.72 -23.33
CA ALA A 434 9.63 10.36 -23.46
C ALA A 434 8.60 9.36 -24.02
N TRP A 435 7.74 8.83 -23.17
CA TRP A 435 6.71 7.87 -23.54
C TRP A 435 5.42 8.57 -24.02
N LYS A 436 4.74 7.95 -24.98
CA LYS A 436 3.42 8.43 -25.44
C LYS A 436 2.37 8.16 -24.39
N ILE A 437 1.40 9.09 -24.29
CA ILE A 437 0.21 8.92 -23.46
C ILE A 437 -0.53 7.65 -23.88
N GLN A 438 -0.72 6.73 -22.93
CA GLN A 438 -1.45 5.47 -23.13
C GLN A 438 -2.91 5.60 -22.70
N LYS A 439 -3.17 6.30 -21.59
CA LYS A 439 -4.51 6.44 -21.02
C LYS A 439 -4.77 7.86 -20.53
N THR A 440 -6.05 8.21 -20.39
CA THR A 440 -6.49 9.39 -19.66
C THR A 440 -7.46 8.98 -18.57
N LEU A 441 -7.13 9.31 -17.33
CA LEU A 441 -8.02 9.16 -16.19
C LEU A 441 -8.86 10.42 -16.04
N GLU A 442 -10.17 10.26 -16.09
CA GLU A 442 -11.15 11.29 -15.80
C GLU A 442 -11.75 11.05 -14.41
N VAL A 443 -11.83 12.12 -13.62
CA VAL A 443 -12.28 12.08 -12.22
C VAL A 443 -13.31 13.17 -11.99
N MET A 444 -14.54 12.80 -11.64
CA MET A 444 -15.59 13.73 -11.21
C MET A 444 -15.82 13.61 -9.71
N VAL A 445 -15.50 14.66 -8.95
CA VAL A 445 -15.72 14.72 -7.51
C VAL A 445 -17.09 15.34 -7.26
N TYR A 446 -18.09 14.51 -6.92
CA TYR A 446 -19.46 14.98 -6.66
C TYR A 446 -19.56 15.63 -5.29
N MET A 447 -19.33 14.86 -4.24
CA MET A 447 -19.60 15.27 -2.86
C MET A 447 -18.83 14.45 -1.83
N GLY A 448 -18.92 14.84 -0.57
CA GLY A 448 -18.41 14.09 0.57
C GLY A 448 -19.37 14.10 1.74
N GLU A 449 -19.28 13.09 2.60
CA GLU A 449 -20.09 12.97 3.80
C GLU A 449 -19.36 12.22 4.92
N GLY A 450 -19.94 12.22 6.12
CA GLY A 450 -19.56 11.38 7.24
C GLY A 450 -18.75 12.10 8.32
N TRP A 451 -18.22 13.30 8.04
CA TRP A 451 -17.47 14.07 9.02
C TRP A 451 -18.33 14.48 10.23
N GLN A 452 -19.58 14.86 10.01
CA GLN A 452 -20.52 15.22 11.07
C GLN A 452 -20.87 14.06 12.01
N THR A 453 -20.66 12.82 11.54
CA THR A 453 -20.88 11.60 12.32
C THR A 453 -19.64 11.26 13.14
N ASP A 454 -18.46 11.38 12.52
CA ASP A 454 -17.19 10.94 13.11
C ASP A 454 -16.55 12.02 14.00
N PHE A 455 -16.89 13.30 13.81
CA PHE A 455 -16.27 14.44 14.50
C PHE A 455 -17.28 15.31 15.24
N GLY A 456 -16.81 15.93 16.33
CA GLY A 456 -17.58 16.92 17.07
C GLY A 456 -17.80 18.20 16.25
N PRO A 457 -18.85 18.99 16.54
CA PRO A 457 -19.23 20.15 15.76
C PRO A 457 -18.15 21.25 15.70
N THR A 458 -17.21 21.27 16.64
CA THR A 458 -16.13 22.26 16.70
C THR A 458 -14.75 21.66 16.43
N HIS A 459 -14.69 20.48 15.78
CA HIS A 459 -13.43 19.78 15.54
C HIS A 459 -12.52 20.55 14.59
N PHE A 460 -13.10 21.04 13.49
CA PHE A 460 -12.41 21.78 12.45
C PHE A 460 -12.46 23.29 12.75
N ASP A 461 -13.65 23.81 12.99
CA ASP A 461 -13.87 25.24 13.24
C ASP A 461 -14.57 25.48 14.57
N LEU A 462 -14.08 26.44 15.36
CA LEU A 462 -14.66 26.75 16.67
C LEU A 462 -16.04 27.42 16.57
N TYR A 463 -16.31 28.12 15.47
CA TYR A 463 -17.42 29.06 15.36
C TYR A 463 -18.29 28.88 14.10
N SER A 464 -17.98 27.87 13.30
CA SER A 464 -18.60 27.55 12.01
C SER A 464 -18.50 26.05 11.73
N PRO A 465 -19.30 25.51 10.79
CA PRO A 465 -18.98 24.26 10.12
C PRO A 465 -17.69 24.36 9.28
N PRO A 466 -17.14 23.24 8.80
CA PRO A 466 -15.86 23.21 8.08
C PRO A 466 -15.91 23.79 6.67
N ASP A 467 -14.76 24.29 6.22
CA ASP A 467 -14.50 24.80 4.87
C ASP A 467 -13.71 23.80 4.01
N PHE A 468 -14.37 22.77 3.47
CA PHE A 468 -13.68 21.66 2.80
C PHE A 468 -13.33 21.90 1.33
N PHE A 469 -12.16 21.40 0.92
CA PHE A 469 -11.77 21.22 -0.48
C PHE A 469 -10.96 19.93 -0.68
N VAL A 470 -10.99 19.41 -1.90
CA VAL A 470 -10.37 18.13 -2.26
C VAL A 470 -9.19 18.37 -3.19
N LYS A 471 -8.02 17.83 -2.85
CA LYS A 471 -6.88 17.70 -3.74
C LYS A 471 -6.88 16.31 -4.36
N VAL A 472 -6.75 16.25 -5.67
CA VAL A 472 -6.67 15.02 -6.47
C VAL A 472 -5.36 15.06 -7.25
N GLY A 473 -4.47 14.10 -7.00
CA GLY A 473 -3.16 14.06 -7.63
C GLY A 473 -2.74 12.67 -8.09
N ILE A 474 -1.84 12.63 -9.07
CA ILE A 474 -1.19 11.42 -9.57
C ILE A 474 0.24 11.37 -9.05
N HIS A 475 0.57 10.24 -8.43
CA HIS A 475 1.94 9.80 -8.21
C HIS A 475 2.25 8.71 -9.24
N GLY A 476 3.47 8.66 -9.75
CA GLY A 476 3.83 7.73 -10.82
C GLY A 476 5.15 8.14 -11.46
N VAL A 477 5.35 7.74 -12.71
CA VAL A 477 6.50 8.21 -13.49
C VAL A 477 6.47 9.75 -13.62
N PRO A 478 7.63 10.43 -13.74
CA PRO A 478 7.69 11.90 -13.70
C PRO A 478 6.77 12.61 -14.70
N ALA A 479 6.54 12.03 -15.88
CA ALA A 479 5.66 12.58 -16.92
C ALA A 479 4.17 12.59 -16.54
N ASP A 480 3.76 11.74 -15.60
CA ASP A 480 2.34 11.55 -15.22
C ASP A 480 1.95 12.38 -13.98
N ILE A 481 2.93 12.95 -13.26
CA ILE A 481 2.71 13.66 -12.01
C ILE A 481 1.93 14.95 -12.27
N ALA A 482 0.75 15.04 -11.66
CA ALA A 482 -0.07 16.25 -11.66
C ALA A 482 -0.95 16.30 -10.42
N THR A 483 -1.22 17.49 -9.88
CA THR A 483 -2.17 17.71 -8.78
C THR A 483 -3.16 18.81 -9.16
N LYS A 484 -4.43 18.57 -8.87
CA LYS A 484 -5.54 19.50 -9.07
C LYS A 484 -6.34 19.61 -7.78
N GLU A 485 -7.08 20.69 -7.62
CA GLU A 485 -7.91 20.90 -6.44
C GLU A 485 -9.28 21.47 -6.81
N THR A 486 -10.28 21.12 -6.03
CA THR A 486 -11.63 21.71 -6.12
C THR A 486 -11.62 23.11 -5.53
N ARG A 487 -12.67 23.88 -5.79
CA ARG A 487 -13.02 25.04 -4.97
C ARG A 487 -13.30 24.61 -3.52
N THR A 488 -13.17 25.55 -2.61
CA THR A 488 -13.61 25.40 -1.22
C THR A 488 -15.12 25.54 -1.14
N ILE A 489 -15.76 24.62 -0.42
CA ILE A 489 -17.17 24.75 0.00
C ILE A 489 -17.14 25.17 1.47
N GLU A 490 -17.60 26.39 1.72
CA GLU A 490 -17.56 27.02 3.04
C GLU A 490 -18.77 26.62 3.90
N ASP A 491 -18.56 26.54 5.22
CA ASP A 491 -19.57 26.33 6.24
C ASP A 491 -20.50 25.11 5.97
N GLU A 492 -19.97 23.99 5.47
CA GLU A 492 -20.77 22.81 5.09
C GLU A 492 -20.16 21.46 5.48
N TRP A 493 -20.93 20.63 6.20
CA TRP A 493 -20.50 19.29 6.62
C TRP A 493 -20.63 18.23 5.53
N VAL A 494 -21.54 18.46 4.58
CA VAL A 494 -21.81 17.58 3.43
C VAL A 494 -21.56 18.36 2.14
N PRO A 495 -20.29 18.67 1.83
CA PRO A 495 -19.93 19.51 0.70
C PRO A 495 -20.27 18.83 -0.64
N VAL A 496 -20.81 19.61 -1.58
CA VAL A 496 -21.08 19.20 -2.97
C VAL A 496 -20.23 20.07 -3.90
N TRP A 497 -19.20 19.46 -4.50
CA TRP A 497 -18.25 20.15 -5.39
C TRP A 497 -18.71 20.13 -6.85
N ASN A 498 -19.06 18.97 -7.39
CA ASN A 498 -19.35 18.71 -8.81
C ASN A 498 -18.23 19.21 -9.73
N GLU A 499 -16.99 18.79 -9.45
CA GLU A 499 -15.81 19.24 -10.21
C GLU A 499 -15.10 18.11 -10.92
N PHE A 500 -14.71 18.39 -12.16
CA PHE A 500 -14.15 17.43 -13.10
C PHE A 500 -12.67 17.67 -13.38
N PHE A 501 -11.89 16.59 -13.36
CA PHE A 501 -10.46 16.60 -13.60
C PHE A 501 -10.06 15.54 -14.64
N ARG A 502 -9.02 15.85 -15.42
CA ARG A 502 -8.37 14.94 -16.37
C ARG A 502 -6.88 14.81 -16.09
N PHE A 503 -6.36 13.60 -16.18
CA PHE A 503 -4.95 13.26 -16.01
C PHE A 503 -4.48 12.39 -17.16
N GLN A 504 -3.39 12.78 -17.83
CA GLN A 504 -2.78 12.02 -18.91
C GLN A 504 -1.72 11.08 -18.35
N LEU A 505 -1.75 9.82 -18.76
CA LEU A 505 -0.92 8.76 -18.20
C LEU A 505 -0.12 8.08 -19.31
N THR A 506 1.20 8.15 -19.20
CA THR A 506 2.17 7.46 -20.05
C THR A 506 2.45 6.06 -19.56
N VAL A 507 2.42 5.82 -18.24
CA VAL A 507 2.61 4.50 -17.61
C VAL A 507 1.51 4.26 -16.57
N PRO A 508 0.26 4.02 -17.00
CA PRO A 508 -0.89 3.91 -16.10
C PRO A 508 -0.78 2.77 -15.08
N GLU A 509 0.00 1.73 -15.37
CA GLU A 509 0.25 0.58 -14.47
C GLU A 509 1.05 0.95 -13.22
N LEU A 510 1.84 2.04 -13.26
CA LEU A 510 2.60 2.56 -12.11
C LEU A 510 1.95 3.81 -11.50
N ALA A 511 0.84 4.29 -12.06
CA ALA A 511 0.16 5.48 -11.59
C ALA A 511 -0.73 5.18 -10.37
N LEU A 512 -0.64 6.04 -9.36
CA LEU A 512 -1.40 6.01 -8.12
C LEU A 512 -2.18 7.32 -7.97
N LEU A 513 -3.49 7.21 -7.78
CA LEU A 513 -4.37 8.33 -7.50
C LEU A 513 -4.37 8.63 -6.00
N TYR A 514 -3.85 9.79 -5.61
CA TYR A 514 -3.87 10.29 -4.24
C TYR A 514 -4.94 11.37 -4.08
N ILE A 515 -5.88 11.13 -3.18
CA ILE A 515 -6.98 12.05 -2.88
C ILE A 515 -6.83 12.51 -1.44
N LYS A 516 -6.87 13.82 -1.20
CA LYS A 516 -6.73 14.42 0.13
C LYS A 516 -7.77 15.51 0.33
N VAL A 517 -8.56 15.40 1.39
CA VAL A 517 -9.48 16.47 1.82
C VAL A 517 -8.78 17.31 2.88
N ASN A 518 -8.85 18.62 2.71
CA ASN A 518 -8.38 19.57 3.72
C ASN A 518 -9.51 20.54 4.06
N GLU A 519 -9.50 21.03 5.28
CA GLU A 519 -10.28 22.18 5.70
C GLU A 519 -9.43 23.44 5.52
N ARG A 520 -10.04 24.53 5.08
CA ARG A 520 -9.35 25.78 4.77
C ARG A 520 -9.27 26.73 5.97
N ASP A 521 -8.30 26.50 6.85
CA ASP A 521 -7.98 27.53 7.86
C ASP A 521 -7.25 28.76 7.27
N PHE A 522 -7.75 29.96 7.60
CA PHE A 522 -7.13 31.26 7.29
C PHE A 522 -5.85 31.56 8.10
N SER A 523 -5.56 30.78 9.16
CA SER A 523 -4.31 30.85 9.92
C SER A 523 -3.09 30.35 9.14
N GLY A 524 -3.30 29.73 7.97
CA GLY A 524 -2.28 29.29 7.03
C GLY A 524 -1.94 27.79 7.09
N LYS A 525 -2.38 27.06 8.12
CA LYS A 525 -2.23 25.60 8.20
C LYS A 525 -3.59 24.92 8.12
N HIS A 526 -3.94 24.46 6.93
CA HIS A 526 -5.15 23.70 6.67
C HIS A 526 -5.27 22.45 7.55
N ASP A 527 -6.43 22.27 8.16
CA ASP A 527 -6.73 21.05 8.88
C ASP A 527 -6.99 19.88 7.94
N PHE A 528 -6.82 18.67 8.45
CA PHE A 528 -6.84 17.45 7.64
C PHE A 528 -8.19 16.75 7.76
N GLY A 529 -8.92 16.68 6.66
CA GLY A 529 -10.22 16.01 6.59
C GLY A 529 -10.12 14.52 6.25
N GLY A 530 -9.03 14.08 5.63
CA GLY A 530 -8.83 12.67 5.27
C GLY A 530 -8.00 12.49 4.01
N GLN A 531 -7.54 11.25 3.77
CA GLN A 531 -6.83 10.89 2.55
C GLN A 531 -7.11 9.46 2.10
N THR A 532 -6.87 9.18 0.82
CA THR A 532 -6.72 7.81 0.34
C THR A 532 -5.74 7.77 -0.84
N CYS A 533 -5.11 6.62 -1.06
CA CYS A 533 -4.28 6.35 -2.23
C CYS A 533 -4.79 5.07 -2.91
N LEU A 534 -4.99 5.12 -4.23
CA LEU A 534 -5.62 4.06 -5.01
C LEU A 534 -4.77 3.78 -6.27
N PRO A 535 -4.46 2.51 -6.60
CA PRO A 535 -3.79 2.17 -7.84
C PRO A 535 -4.72 2.44 -9.02
N VAL A 536 -4.27 3.25 -9.98
CA VAL A 536 -5.12 3.70 -11.11
C VAL A 536 -5.57 2.52 -11.96
N TYR A 537 -4.69 1.53 -12.17
CA TYR A 537 -4.99 0.35 -12.97
C TYR A 537 -6.07 -0.57 -12.35
N GLU A 538 -6.33 -0.41 -11.05
CA GLU A 538 -7.29 -1.22 -10.27
C GLU A 538 -8.63 -0.49 -10.04
N LEU A 539 -8.75 0.75 -10.51
CA LEU A 539 -9.97 1.54 -10.35
C LEU A 539 -11.11 0.93 -11.15
N ARG A 540 -12.26 0.78 -10.48
CA ARG A 540 -13.54 0.52 -11.13
C ARG A 540 -14.10 1.81 -11.70
N GLU A 541 -14.51 1.78 -12.96
CA GLU A 541 -15.20 2.91 -13.61
C GLU A 541 -16.58 3.18 -13.01
N GLY A 542 -17.19 4.31 -13.35
CA GLY A 542 -18.49 4.75 -12.83
C GLY A 542 -18.40 5.44 -11.47
N ILE A 543 -19.55 5.67 -10.83
CA ILE A 543 -19.66 6.37 -9.54
C ILE A 543 -19.32 5.41 -8.39
N ARG A 544 -18.33 5.76 -7.56
CA ARG A 544 -17.80 4.95 -6.47
C ARG A 544 -17.76 5.69 -5.13
N ALA A 545 -18.00 4.95 -4.05
CA ALA A 545 -17.84 5.41 -2.67
C ALA A 545 -16.38 5.26 -2.23
N VAL A 546 -15.65 6.36 -2.16
CA VAL A 546 -14.23 6.41 -1.82
C VAL A 546 -14.07 6.74 -0.34
N ARG A 547 -13.79 5.72 0.49
CA ARG A 547 -13.57 5.90 1.92
C ARG A 547 -12.22 6.57 2.22
N LEU A 548 -12.20 7.40 3.25
CA LEU A 548 -11.01 8.16 3.65
C LEU A 548 -10.38 7.61 4.92
N TYR A 549 -9.08 7.86 5.05
CA TYR A 549 -8.24 7.44 6.16
C TYR A 549 -7.70 8.65 6.90
N ASN A 550 -7.47 8.47 8.20
CA ASN A 550 -6.87 9.48 9.05
C ASN A 550 -5.35 9.63 8.79
N ARG A 551 -4.68 10.51 9.55
CA ARG A 551 -3.23 10.73 9.42
C ARG A 551 -2.40 9.47 9.69
N LYS A 552 -2.89 8.57 10.56
CA LYS A 552 -2.26 7.30 10.91
C LYS A 552 -2.53 6.18 9.90
N GLY A 553 -3.29 6.46 8.84
CA GLY A 553 -3.68 5.43 7.87
C GLY A 553 -4.78 4.49 8.40
N GLU A 554 -5.49 4.87 9.46
CA GLU A 554 -6.66 4.14 9.95
C GLU A 554 -7.91 4.64 9.22
N LEU A 555 -8.80 3.72 8.87
CA LEU A 555 -10.02 4.00 8.11
C LEU A 555 -11.01 4.81 8.95
N TYR A 556 -11.54 5.90 8.41
CA TYR A 556 -12.66 6.59 9.07
C TYR A 556 -13.93 5.71 9.03
N PRO A 557 -14.70 5.63 10.13
CA PRO A 557 -15.93 4.85 10.17
C PRO A 557 -16.94 5.27 9.11
N SER A 558 -17.19 6.58 8.98
CA SER A 558 -18.27 7.12 8.15
C SER A 558 -17.76 7.93 6.97
N VAL A 559 -16.61 8.60 7.09
CA VAL A 559 -16.12 9.55 6.08
C VAL A 559 -15.85 8.91 4.73
N ARG A 560 -16.48 9.45 3.68
CA ARG A 560 -16.33 9.02 2.28
C ARG A 560 -16.59 10.16 1.29
N LEU A 561 -16.06 9.98 0.08
CA LEU A 561 -16.34 10.81 -1.09
C LEU A 561 -17.15 10.02 -2.11
N LEU A 562 -18.04 10.68 -2.84
CA LEU A 562 -18.69 10.13 -4.02
C LEU A 562 -17.97 10.65 -5.26
N ILE A 563 -17.30 9.76 -5.98
CA ILE A 563 -16.43 10.11 -7.10
C ILE A 563 -16.73 9.21 -8.29
N GLN A 564 -16.83 9.78 -9.49
CA GLN A 564 -16.86 8.99 -10.71
C GLN A 564 -15.47 8.89 -11.35
N PHE A 565 -15.11 7.69 -11.77
CA PHE A 565 -13.91 7.40 -12.53
C PHE A 565 -14.26 6.95 -13.95
N GLN A 566 -13.48 7.39 -14.92
CA GLN A 566 -13.54 6.89 -16.29
C GLN A 566 -12.13 6.83 -16.88
N VAL A 567 -11.81 5.76 -17.60
CA VAL A 567 -10.50 5.51 -18.18
C VAL A 567 -10.62 5.47 -19.70
N VAL A 568 -10.09 6.49 -20.36
CA VAL A 568 -10.08 6.58 -21.82
C VAL A 568 -8.75 6.03 -22.34
N ASN A 569 -8.80 4.96 -23.13
CA ASN A 569 -7.62 4.40 -23.79
C ASN A 569 -7.26 5.20 -25.04
N HIS A 570 -5.98 5.55 -25.20
CA HIS A 570 -5.45 6.07 -26.44
C HIS A 570 -4.98 4.90 -27.28
N THR A 571 -5.71 4.57 -28.35
CA THR A 571 -5.22 3.59 -29.33
C THR A 571 -3.94 4.12 -29.97
N ASN A 572 -2.85 3.35 -29.88
CA ASN A 572 -1.64 3.60 -30.67
C ASN A 572 -2.04 3.58 -32.16
N ALA A 573 -2.17 4.76 -32.77
CA ALA A 573 -2.19 4.92 -34.21
C ALA A 573 -0.77 4.76 -34.77
#